data_AF-A0A2X2XG16-F1
#
_entry.id   AF-A0A2X2XG16-F1
#
_cell.length_a   1.000
_cell.length_b   1.000
_cell.length_c   1.000
_cell.angle_alpha   90.00
_cell.angle_beta   90.00
_cell.angle_gamma   90.00
#
_symmetry.space_group_name_H-M   'P 1'
#
loop_
_entity.id
_entity.type
_entity.pdbx_description
1 polymer ?
#
loop_
_entity_poly.entity_id
_entity_poly.type
_entity_poly.pdbx_seq_one_letter_code
_entity_poly.pdbx_strand_id
1 'polypeptide(L)'
;MFSLTTYPYPTSKSVKEILISSLAAGALVYLFLIIFQPFGTENFHHPYKYLILFPYTIIFGAAFFVSNLLAYRFQDWNITSELLKTIVILFLGSILSYFYNSLFISHVPLSFENYGYMFLYSLAVGIPISTIYILSRFIYLKNTHQNIAENLAPKLIDNPLHSTKTSLAISVNNTELMISESDFLCVQSMENYCTLYYLDNNTVKKYGSE
;
A
#
# COMPACT_ATOMS: atom_id res chain seq x y z
N MET A 1 3.96 -6.94 -22.93
CA MET A 1 4.79 -6.13 -22.01
C MET A 1 3.89 -5.69 -20.87
N PHE A 2 4.18 -6.10 -19.63
CA PHE A 2 3.34 -5.75 -18.47
C PHE A 2 3.44 -4.25 -18.18
N SER A 3 2.42 -3.48 -18.55
CA SER A 3 2.29 -2.06 -18.20
C SER A 3 1.83 -1.92 -16.74
N LEU A 4 2.71 -2.23 -15.80
CA LEU A 4 2.50 -2.01 -14.36
C LEU A 4 2.70 -0.53 -13.95
N THR A 5 2.97 0.36 -14.90
CA THR A 5 3.70 1.61 -14.65
C THR A 5 2.87 2.82 -14.22
N THR A 6 1.55 2.72 -14.04
CA THR A 6 0.74 3.94 -13.80
C THR A 6 -0.39 3.80 -12.79
N TYR A 7 -0.52 2.67 -12.09
CA TYR A 7 -1.55 2.58 -11.04
C TYR A 7 -1.13 3.36 -9.79
N PRO A 8 -1.88 4.41 -9.40
CA PRO A 8 -1.58 5.16 -8.19
C PRO A 8 -1.73 4.25 -6.98
N TYR A 9 -0.77 4.29 -6.07
CA TYR A 9 -0.84 3.55 -4.81
C TYR A 9 -1.30 4.52 -3.72
N PRO A 10 -2.38 4.19 -2.98
CA PRO A 10 -2.87 5.08 -1.93
C PRO A 10 -1.78 5.41 -0.90
N THR A 11 -1.65 6.69 -0.54
CA THR A 11 -0.66 7.15 0.45
C THR A 11 -1.31 7.41 1.79
N SER A 12 -0.62 7.04 2.87
CA SER A 12 -1.06 7.32 4.25
C SER A 12 -1.18 8.82 4.50
N LYS A 13 -2.22 9.24 5.22
CA LYS A 13 -2.50 10.67 5.48
C LYS A 13 -1.91 11.18 6.79
N SER A 14 -1.47 10.27 7.67
CA SER A 14 -1.00 10.61 9.01
C SER A 14 0.25 9.83 9.41
N VAL A 15 1.17 10.48 10.13
CA VAL A 15 2.33 9.85 10.76
C VAL A 15 1.92 8.77 11.77
N LYS A 16 0.77 8.92 12.42
CA LYS A 16 0.23 7.90 13.33
C LYS A 16 -0.07 6.60 12.60
N GLU A 17 -0.63 6.68 11.40
CA GLU A 17 -0.92 5.53 10.54
C GLU A 17 0.36 4.85 10.07
N ILE A 18 1.38 5.64 9.73
CA ILE A 18 2.73 5.15 9.38
C ILE A 18 3.34 4.40 10.57
N LEU A 19 3.27 4.96 11.78
CA LEU A 19 3.78 4.33 12.99
C LEU A 19 3.09 2.99 13.28
N ILE A 20 1.75 2.97 13.27
CA ILE A 20 0.97 1.76 13.57
C ILE A 20 1.24 0.67 12.53
N SER A 21 1.23 1.02 11.24
CA SER A 21 1.48 0.04 10.16
C SER A 21 2.91 -0.52 10.21
N SER A 22 3.90 0.31 10.56
CA SER A 22 5.29 -0.13 10.69
C SER A 22 5.52 -0.99 11.93
N LEU A 23 4.85 -0.67 13.04
CA LEU A 23 4.87 -1.49 14.25
C LEU A 23 4.20 -2.85 14.01
N ALA A 24 3.09 -2.87 13.27
CA ALA A 24 2.45 -4.11 12.84
C ALA A 24 3.36 -4.96 11.95
N ALA A 25 4.08 -4.35 11.00
CA ALA A 25 5.05 -5.06 10.15
C ALA A 25 6.19 -5.68 10.97
N GLY A 26 6.78 -4.91 11.91
CA GLY A 26 7.78 -5.44 12.83
C GLY A 26 7.24 -6.58 13.69
N ALA A 27 6.04 -6.42 14.26
CA ALA A 27 5.39 -7.47 15.04
C ALA A 27 5.15 -8.74 14.21
N LEU A 28 4.79 -8.62 12.93
CA LEU A 28 4.67 -9.76 12.03
C LEU A 28 6.01 -10.47 11.81
N VAL A 29 7.13 -9.75 11.72
CA VAL A 29 8.48 -10.36 11.69
C VAL A 29 8.74 -11.16 12.96
N TYR A 30 8.45 -10.59 14.11
CA TYR A 30 8.64 -11.28 15.38
C TYR A 30 7.80 -12.55 15.47
N LEU A 31 6.50 -12.44 15.17
CA LEU A 31 5.57 -13.56 15.18
C LEU A 31 6.02 -14.65 14.20
N PHE A 32 6.48 -14.26 13.02
CA PHE A 32 6.99 -15.22 12.04
C PHE A 32 8.21 -15.98 12.58
N LEU A 33 9.17 -15.28 13.20
CA LEU A 33 10.37 -15.90 13.76
C LEU A 33 10.06 -16.84 14.94
N ILE A 34 9.14 -16.48 15.83
CA ILE A 34 8.85 -17.31 17.02
C ILE A 34 7.93 -18.50 16.72
N ILE A 35 7.01 -18.36 15.75
CA ILE A 35 6.06 -19.41 15.39
C ILE A 35 6.71 -20.42 14.44
N PHE A 36 7.29 -19.95 13.33
CA PHE A 36 7.82 -20.83 12.31
C PHE A 36 9.25 -21.28 12.59
N GLN A 37 9.98 -20.53 13.41
CA GLN A 37 11.37 -20.83 13.80
C GLN A 37 12.23 -21.31 12.60
N PRO A 38 12.29 -20.52 11.51
CA PRO A 38 12.96 -20.97 10.30
C PRO A 38 14.47 -21.09 10.49
N PHE A 39 15.14 -21.70 9.50
CA PHE A 39 16.62 -21.77 9.40
C PHE A 39 17.31 -22.41 10.60
N GLY A 40 16.68 -23.43 11.19
CA GLY A 40 17.26 -24.17 12.31
C GLY A 40 17.24 -23.42 13.64
N THR A 41 16.52 -22.30 13.74
CA THR A 41 16.34 -21.59 15.03
C THR A 41 15.59 -22.44 16.05
N GLU A 42 14.83 -23.45 15.64
CA GLU A 42 14.28 -24.49 16.53
C GLU A 42 15.37 -25.17 17.37
N ASN A 43 16.49 -25.55 16.75
CA ASN A 43 17.60 -26.24 17.40
C ASN A 43 18.49 -25.30 18.26
N PHE A 44 18.26 -23.99 18.20
CA PHE A 44 18.99 -23.01 18.99
C PHE A 44 18.47 -22.96 20.43
N HIS A 45 19.15 -23.66 21.33
CA HIS A 45 18.80 -23.74 22.74
C HIS A 45 19.52 -22.65 23.54
N HIS A 46 18.84 -21.53 23.78
CA HIS A 46 19.34 -20.44 24.63
C HIS A 46 18.24 -19.94 25.57
N PRO A 47 18.51 -19.69 26.86
CA PRO A 47 17.49 -19.27 27.83
C PRO A 47 16.79 -17.96 27.42
N TYR A 48 17.49 -17.09 26.68
CA TYR A 48 16.98 -15.81 26.20
C TYR A 48 16.69 -15.78 24.70
N LYS A 49 16.38 -16.93 24.06
CA LYS A 49 16.13 -17.03 22.61
C LYS A 49 15.18 -15.97 22.08
N TYR A 50 14.01 -15.79 22.71
CA TYR A 50 13.01 -14.82 22.27
C TYR A 50 13.50 -13.36 22.38
N LEU A 51 14.28 -13.07 23.41
CA LEU A 51 14.92 -11.75 23.57
C LEU A 51 15.99 -11.50 22.50
N ILE A 52 16.74 -12.53 22.11
CA ILE A 52 17.74 -12.47 21.03
C ILE A 52 17.08 -12.27 19.65
N LEU A 53 15.87 -12.78 19.46
CA LEU A 53 15.12 -12.60 18.21
C LEU A 53 14.44 -11.22 18.12
N PHE A 54 14.20 -10.57 19.26
CA PHE A 54 13.46 -9.30 19.32
C PHE A 54 14.11 -8.15 18.53
N PRO A 55 15.44 -7.98 18.47
CA PRO A 55 16.05 -6.93 17.66
C PRO A 55 15.71 -6.98 16.17
N TYR A 56 15.43 -8.15 15.59
CA TYR A 56 14.99 -8.22 14.19
C TYR A 56 13.65 -7.51 13.95
N THR A 57 12.75 -7.53 14.93
CA THR A 57 11.51 -6.75 14.96
C THR A 57 11.78 -5.26 14.84
N ILE A 58 12.76 -4.77 15.62
CA ILE A 58 13.12 -3.35 15.64
C ILE A 58 13.78 -2.96 14.32
N ILE A 59 14.69 -3.79 13.80
CA ILE A 59 15.40 -3.55 12.54
C ILE A 59 14.40 -3.37 11.40
N PHE A 60 13.51 -4.35 11.19
CA PHE A 60 12.53 -4.28 10.11
C PHE A 60 11.46 -3.22 10.38
N GLY A 61 10.93 -3.13 11.61
CA GLY A 61 9.94 -2.13 11.98
C GLY A 61 10.44 -0.70 11.76
N ALA A 62 11.69 -0.41 12.13
CA ALA A 62 12.33 0.88 11.88
C ALA A 62 12.58 1.11 10.37
N ALA A 63 13.00 0.09 9.62
CA ALA A 63 13.19 0.19 8.18
C ALA A 63 11.88 0.51 7.45
N PHE A 64 10.77 -0.15 7.81
CA PHE A 64 9.43 0.18 7.33
C PHE A 64 9.03 1.60 7.73
N PHE A 65 9.26 2.00 8.98
CA PHE A 65 8.88 3.33 9.47
C PHE A 65 9.60 4.45 8.73
N VAL A 66 10.94 4.39 8.65
CA VAL A 66 11.77 5.37 7.95
C VAL A 66 11.40 5.44 6.47
N SER A 67 11.24 4.29 5.82
CA SER A 67 10.92 4.25 4.39
C SER A 67 9.53 4.82 4.08
N ASN A 68 8.55 4.58 4.95
CA ASN A 68 7.22 5.19 4.80
C ASN A 68 7.22 6.68 5.10
N LEU A 69 8.03 7.15 6.06
CA LEU A 69 8.19 8.57 6.32
C LEU A 69 8.84 9.31 5.15
N LEU A 70 9.80 8.66 4.47
CA LEU A 70 10.38 9.18 3.23
C LEU A 70 9.34 9.20 2.11
N ALA A 71 8.61 8.08 1.91
CA ALA A 71 7.56 7.97 0.90
C ALA A 71 6.44 9.02 1.09
N TYR A 72 6.11 9.36 2.34
CA TYR A 72 5.10 10.37 2.68
C TYR A 72 5.40 11.77 2.12
N ARG A 73 6.68 12.07 1.79
CA ARG A 73 7.07 13.37 1.22
C ARG A 73 6.85 13.46 -0.29
N PHE A 74 6.58 12.35 -0.97
CA PHE A 74 6.41 12.30 -2.42
C PHE A 74 4.92 12.29 -2.78
N GLN A 75 4.56 13.12 -3.76
CA GLN A 75 3.16 13.34 -4.15
C GLN A 75 2.66 12.29 -5.17
N ASP A 76 3.55 11.81 -6.05
CA ASP A 76 3.23 10.85 -7.12
C ASP A 76 3.72 9.44 -6.77
N TRP A 77 3.01 8.79 -5.84
CA TRP A 77 3.36 7.44 -5.41
C TRP A 77 2.57 6.38 -6.18
N ASN A 78 3.29 5.51 -6.90
CA ASN A 78 2.70 4.41 -7.68
C ASN A 78 3.11 3.04 -7.10
N ILE A 79 2.51 1.97 -7.62
CA ILE A 79 2.80 0.61 -7.18
C ILE A 79 4.28 0.21 -7.38
N THR A 80 4.93 0.70 -8.44
CA THR A 80 6.35 0.44 -8.70
C THR A 80 7.24 1.09 -7.64
N SER A 81 6.93 2.31 -7.22
CA SER A 81 7.62 2.99 -6.12
C SER A 81 7.44 2.24 -4.79
N GLU A 82 6.25 1.69 -4.53
CA GLU A 82 6.00 0.87 -3.34
C GLU A 82 6.81 -0.44 -3.36
N LEU A 83 6.91 -1.10 -4.52
CA LEU A 83 7.76 -2.28 -4.71
C LEU A 83 9.25 -1.96 -4.56
N LEU A 84 9.73 -0.88 -5.17
CA LEU A 84 11.12 -0.43 -5.06
C LEU A 84 11.48 -0.09 -3.61
N LYS A 85 10.60 0.63 -2.91
CA LYS A 85 10.74 0.90 -1.47
C LYS A 85 10.87 -0.39 -0.69
N THR A 86 10.06 -1.39 -1.00
CA THR A 86 10.08 -2.70 -0.33
C THR A 86 11.41 -3.42 -0.57
N ILE A 87 11.93 -3.40 -1.80
CA ILE A 87 13.25 -3.95 -2.12
C ILE A 87 14.34 -3.27 -1.28
N VAL A 88 14.29 -1.94 -1.16
CA VAL A 88 15.23 -1.17 -0.33
C VAL A 88 15.11 -1.55 1.16
N ILE A 89 13.89 -1.71 1.68
CA ILE A 89 13.64 -2.16 3.06
C ILE A 89 14.27 -3.54 3.29
N LEU A 90 14.05 -4.50 2.38
CA LEU A 90 14.60 -5.85 2.50
C LEU A 90 16.13 -5.84 2.45
N PHE A 91 16.71 -5.05 1.56
CA PHE A 91 18.15 -4.90 1.45
C PHE A 91 18.76 -4.29 2.71
N LEU A 92 18.25 -3.15 3.18
CA LEU A 92 18.73 -2.50 4.41
C LEU A 92 18.50 -3.38 5.66
N GLY A 93 17.33 -4.00 5.75
CA GLY A 93 16.99 -4.93 6.83
C GLY A 93 17.95 -6.10 6.89
N SER A 94 18.36 -6.64 5.74
CA SER A 94 19.33 -7.74 5.68
C SER A 94 20.74 -7.32 6.13
N ILE A 95 21.19 -6.12 5.76
CA ILE A 95 22.50 -5.59 6.16
C ILE A 95 22.54 -5.42 7.68
N LEU A 96 21.52 -4.77 8.25
CA LEU A 96 21.44 -4.56 9.69
C LEU A 96 21.30 -5.89 10.45
N SER A 97 20.51 -6.82 9.92
CA SER A 97 20.36 -8.17 10.48
C SER A 97 21.69 -8.94 10.47
N TYR A 98 22.47 -8.79 9.41
CA TYR A 98 23.80 -9.39 9.28
C TYR A 98 24.79 -8.85 10.29
N PHE A 99 24.86 -7.53 10.46
CA PHE A 99 25.70 -6.92 11.48
C PHE A 99 25.27 -7.33 12.88
N TYR A 100 23.96 -7.33 13.16
CA TYR A 100 23.45 -7.77 14.45
C TYR A 100 23.84 -9.22 14.75
N ASN A 101 23.60 -10.14 13.82
CA ASN A 101 23.94 -11.54 14.01
C ASN A 101 25.44 -11.78 14.15
N SER A 102 26.25 -11.18 13.27
CA SER A 102 27.70 -11.41 13.26
C SER A 102 28.38 -10.79 14.48
N LEU A 103 27.95 -9.62 14.94
CA LEU A 103 28.59 -8.90 16.05
C LEU A 103 28.09 -9.35 17.43
N PHE A 104 26.82 -9.71 17.57
CA PHE A 104 26.20 -9.97 18.88
C PHE A 104 25.79 -11.42 19.14
N ILE A 105 25.59 -12.25 18.10
CA ILE A 105 25.11 -13.63 18.28
C ILE A 105 26.21 -14.63 17.97
N SER A 106 26.68 -14.65 16.73
CA SER A 106 27.52 -15.75 16.23
C SER A 106 29.01 -15.43 16.28
N HIS A 107 29.41 -14.16 16.45
CA HIS A 107 30.81 -13.71 16.45
C HIS A 107 31.63 -14.23 15.25
N VAL A 108 30.96 -14.44 14.12
CA VAL A 108 31.57 -14.94 12.88
C VAL A 108 32.27 -13.79 12.17
N PRO A 109 33.43 -14.01 11.53
CA PRO A 109 34.09 -12.98 10.74
C PRO A 109 33.18 -12.42 9.64
N LEU A 110 33.28 -11.11 9.44
CA LEU A 110 32.56 -10.42 8.39
C LEU A 110 33.06 -10.90 7.03
N SER A 111 32.20 -11.59 6.28
CA SER A 111 32.50 -12.13 4.96
C SER A 111 31.29 -11.95 4.05
N PHE A 112 31.55 -11.76 2.75
CA PHE A 112 30.50 -11.64 1.74
C PHE A 112 29.66 -12.91 1.62
N GLU A 113 30.26 -14.07 1.85
CA GLU A 113 29.57 -15.37 1.84
C GLU A 113 28.54 -15.46 2.97
N ASN A 114 28.94 -15.10 4.20
CA ASN A 114 28.04 -15.09 5.35
C ASN A 114 26.93 -14.04 5.20
N TYR A 115 27.23 -12.90 4.58
CA TYR A 115 26.20 -11.94 4.20
C TYR A 115 25.22 -12.53 3.19
N GLY A 116 25.69 -13.28 2.18
CA GLY A 116 24.84 -13.97 1.22
C GLY A 116 23.81 -14.90 1.88
N TYR A 117 24.24 -15.70 2.87
CA TYR A 117 23.32 -16.54 3.64
C TYR A 117 22.30 -15.72 4.43
N MET A 118 22.75 -14.68 5.14
CA MET A 118 21.84 -13.80 5.88
C MET A 118 20.85 -13.05 4.98
N PHE A 119 21.30 -12.65 3.80
CA PHE A 119 20.46 -12.01 2.80
C PHE A 119 19.32 -12.95 2.36
N LEU A 120 19.64 -14.22 2.07
CA LEU A 120 18.63 -15.22 1.72
C LEU A 120 17.64 -15.48 2.87
N TYR A 121 18.11 -15.58 4.11
CA TYR A 121 17.23 -15.73 5.28
C TYR A 121 16.32 -14.51 5.47
N SER A 122 16.86 -13.32 5.31
CA SER A 122 16.12 -12.06 5.40
C SER A 122 15.07 -11.94 4.31
N LEU A 123 15.37 -12.38 3.08
CA LEU A 123 14.38 -12.43 1.99
C LEU A 123 13.27 -13.44 2.26
N ALA A 124 13.62 -14.64 2.71
CA ALA A 124 12.65 -15.70 2.97
C ALA A 124 11.63 -15.32 4.06
N VAL A 125 12.03 -14.54 5.06
CA VAL A 125 11.11 -13.96 6.07
C VAL A 125 10.45 -12.68 5.55
N GLY A 126 11.23 -11.81 4.93
CA GLY A 126 10.80 -10.47 4.56
C GLY A 126 9.81 -10.45 3.39
N ILE A 127 9.89 -11.36 2.42
CA ILE A 127 8.98 -11.42 1.26
C ILE A 127 7.54 -11.70 1.69
N PRO A 128 7.23 -12.77 2.47
CA PRO A 128 5.87 -13.01 2.95
C PRO A 128 5.31 -11.82 3.74
N ILE A 129 6.11 -11.24 4.62
CA ILE A 129 5.68 -10.14 5.49
C ILE A 129 5.44 -8.87 4.68
N SER A 130 6.33 -8.55 3.75
CA SER A 130 6.17 -7.41 2.86
C SER A 130 4.96 -7.56 1.94
N THR A 131 4.67 -8.78 1.49
CA THR A 131 3.48 -9.08 0.69
C THR A 131 2.22 -8.81 1.50
N ILE A 132 2.13 -9.37 2.71
CA ILE A 132 1.01 -9.12 3.63
C ILE A 132 0.88 -7.62 3.90
N TYR A 133 1.99 -6.92 4.18
CA TYR A 133 2.01 -5.50 4.43
C TYR A 133 1.44 -4.68 3.25
N ILE A 134 1.94 -4.89 2.03
CA ILE A 134 1.50 -4.16 0.83
C ILE A 134 0.02 -4.40 0.57
N LEU A 135 -0.43 -5.66 0.65
CA LEU A 135 -1.84 -6.03 0.41
C LEU A 135 -2.77 -5.44 1.47
N SER A 136 -2.46 -5.62 2.75
CA SER A 136 -3.25 -5.09 3.85
C SER A 136 -3.35 -3.57 3.79
N ARG A 137 -2.24 -2.89 3.49
CA ARG A 137 -2.20 -1.43 3.35
C ARG A 137 -3.00 -0.96 2.14
N PHE A 138 -2.89 -1.66 1.01
CA PHE A 138 -3.65 -1.35 -0.20
C PHE A 138 -5.17 -1.44 0.05
N ILE A 139 -5.63 -2.53 0.67
CA ILE A 139 -7.05 -2.74 1.00
C ILE A 139 -7.54 -1.67 1.99
N TYR A 140 -6.78 -1.45 3.07
CA TYR A 140 -7.14 -0.48 4.11
C TYR A 140 -7.31 0.93 3.55
N LEU A 141 -6.33 1.39 2.77
CA LEU A 141 -6.36 2.73 2.20
C LEU A 141 -7.43 2.85 1.13
N LYS A 142 -7.55 1.88 0.21
CA LYS A 142 -8.60 1.88 -0.82
C LYS A 142 -10.00 2.03 -0.19
N ASN A 143 -10.30 1.22 0.82
CA ASN A 143 -11.59 1.28 1.52
C ASN A 143 -11.80 2.62 2.23
N THR A 144 -10.74 3.17 2.85
CA THR A 144 -10.81 4.46 3.52
C THR A 144 -11.11 5.60 2.54
N HIS A 145 -10.47 5.59 1.37
CA HIS A 145 -10.72 6.59 0.32
C HIS A 145 -12.13 6.46 -0.27
N GLN A 146 -12.62 5.24 -0.51
CA GLN A 146 -13.99 4.99 -0.99
C GLN A 146 -15.03 5.46 0.03
N ASN A 147 -14.88 5.10 1.30
CA ASN A 147 -15.79 5.52 2.36
C ASN A 147 -15.84 7.05 2.50
N ILE A 148 -14.71 7.75 2.34
CA ILE A 148 -14.69 9.21 2.37
C ILE A 148 -15.50 9.79 1.20
N ALA A 149 -15.36 9.24 -0.02
CA ALA A 149 -16.12 9.69 -1.18
C ALA A 149 -17.63 9.47 -0.99
N GLU A 150 -18.03 8.30 -0.50
CA GLU A 150 -19.44 7.96 -0.23
C GLU A 150 -20.07 8.84 0.86
N ASN A 151 -19.31 9.23 1.89
CA ASN A 151 -19.81 10.11 2.96
C ASN A 151 -19.84 11.60 2.58
N LEU A 152 -19.06 12.02 1.58
CA LEU A 152 -19.05 13.41 1.10
C LEU A 152 -20.09 13.66 0.01
N ALA A 153 -20.39 12.67 -0.83
CA ALA A 153 -21.40 12.76 -1.88
C ALA A 153 -22.78 13.27 -1.40
N PRO A 154 -23.38 12.74 -0.31
CA PRO A 154 -24.69 13.22 0.14
C PRO A 154 -24.63 14.64 0.75
N LYS A 155 -23.50 15.06 1.32
CA LYS A 155 -23.36 16.40 1.93
C LYS A 155 -23.30 17.54 0.91
N LEU A 156 -22.98 17.24 -0.36
CA LEU A 156 -23.01 18.21 -1.45
C LEU A 156 -24.42 18.40 -2.02
N ILE A 157 -25.32 17.43 -1.82
CA ILE A 157 -26.69 17.45 -2.35
C ILE A 157 -27.62 18.33 -1.48
N ASP A 158 -27.32 18.48 -0.19
CA ASP A 158 -28.16 19.20 0.78
C ASP A 158 -28.08 20.74 0.73
N ASN A 159 -27.26 21.33 -0.16
CA ASN A 159 -27.24 22.78 -0.38
C ASN A 159 -27.88 23.11 -1.74
N PRO A 160 -29.18 23.45 -1.80
CA PRO A 160 -29.80 23.90 -3.04
C PRO A 160 -29.35 25.34 -3.31
N LEU A 161 -28.17 25.50 -3.92
CA LEU A 161 -27.85 26.71 -4.66
C LEU A 161 -28.86 26.82 -5.81
N HIS A 162 -29.66 27.89 -5.78
CA HIS A 162 -30.62 28.31 -6.81
C HIS A 162 -30.35 27.70 -8.20
N SER A 163 -31.11 26.66 -8.55
CA SER A 163 -31.00 25.99 -9.85
C SER A 163 -31.62 26.89 -10.93
N THR A 164 -30.78 27.69 -11.58
CA THR A 164 -30.92 27.94 -13.01
C THR A 164 -30.83 26.58 -13.69
N LYS A 165 -31.76 26.25 -14.60
CA LYS A 165 -31.69 25.04 -15.42
C LYS A 165 -30.47 25.14 -16.34
N THR A 166 -29.31 24.71 -15.84
CA THR A 166 -28.09 24.58 -16.62
C THR A 166 -28.14 23.24 -17.33
N SER A 167 -28.00 23.27 -18.66
CA SER A 167 -27.85 22.07 -19.47
C SER A 167 -26.36 21.75 -19.61
N LEU A 168 -26.00 20.50 -19.33
CA LEU A 168 -24.67 19.96 -19.54
C LEU A 168 -24.54 19.48 -20.98
N ALA A 169 -23.57 20.04 -21.70
CA ALA A 169 -23.18 19.59 -23.02
C ALA A 169 -21.98 18.63 -22.90
N ILE A 170 -22.17 17.36 -23.22
CA ILE A 170 -21.12 16.33 -23.21
C ILE A 170 -20.80 15.99 -24.66
N SER A 171 -19.60 16.32 -25.11
CA SER A 171 -19.14 16.04 -26.48
C SER A 171 -18.20 14.82 -26.51
N VAL A 172 -18.53 13.86 -27.38
CA VAL A 172 -17.72 12.65 -27.60
C VAL A 172 -17.64 12.41 -29.11
N ASN A 173 -16.44 12.43 -29.70
CA ASN A 173 -16.19 12.05 -31.12
C ASN A 173 -17.30 12.47 -32.13
N ASN A 174 -17.68 13.75 -32.14
CA ASN A 174 -18.73 14.38 -32.97
C ASN A 174 -20.20 14.18 -32.54
N THR A 175 -20.51 13.48 -31.45
CA THR A 175 -21.84 13.49 -30.84
C THR A 175 -21.88 14.43 -29.63
N GLU A 176 -22.82 15.37 -29.64
CA GLU A 176 -23.14 16.23 -28.50
C GLU A 176 -24.38 15.67 -27.80
N LEU A 177 -24.21 15.30 -26.54
CA LEU A 177 -25.28 14.87 -25.67
C LEU A 177 -25.61 16.00 -24.70
N MET A 178 -26.83 16.54 -24.80
CA MET A 178 -27.34 17.58 -23.92
C MET A 178 -28.19 16.94 -22.83
N ILE A 179 -27.78 17.05 -21.57
CA ILE A 179 -28.52 16.52 -20.41
C ILE A 179 -28.77 17.65 -19.42
N SER A 180 -29.93 17.65 -18.76
CA SER A 180 -30.18 18.55 -17.62
C SER A 180 -29.23 18.21 -16.45
N GLU A 181 -28.69 19.20 -15.75
CA GLU A 181 -27.90 18.95 -14.52
C GLU A 181 -28.68 18.11 -13.48
N SER A 182 -30.00 18.24 -13.44
CA SER A 182 -30.88 17.46 -12.56
C SER A 182 -30.88 15.96 -12.86
N ASP A 183 -30.61 15.60 -14.12
CA ASP A 183 -30.76 14.24 -14.62
C ASP A 183 -29.40 13.53 -14.70
N PHE A 184 -28.31 14.25 -14.48
CA PHE A 184 -26.97 13.70 -14.42
C PHE A 184 -26.74 12.97 -13.10
N LEU A 185 -26.25 11.73 -13.16
CA LEU A 185 -25.94 10.94 -11.97
C LEU A 185 -24.44 10.90 -11.70
N CYS A 186 -23.67 10.31 -12.62
CA CYS A 186 -22.23 10.20 -12.51
C CYS A 186 -21.59 9.83 -13.85
N VAL A 187 -20.27 10.01 -13.93
CA VAL A 187 -19.44 9.47 -15.02
C VAL A 187 -18.47 8.47 -14.43
N GLN A 188 -18.46 7.27 -14.96
CA GLN A 188 -17.53 6.21 -14.58
C GLN A 188 -16.50 6.03 -15.68
N SER A 189 -15.22 6.11 -15.31
CA SER A 189 -14.13 5.70 -16.19
C SER A 189 -13.79 4.23 -15.94
N MET A 190 -13.79 3.43 -17.02
CA MET A 190 -13.23 2.07 -17.05
C MET A 190 -12.20 1.99 -18.17
N GLU A 191 -10.93 1.87 -17.78
CA GLU A 191 -9.79 1.81 -18.71
C GLU A 191 -9.75 3.01 -19.66
N ASN A 192 -10.01 2.82 -20.96
CA ASN A 192 -10.00 3.87 -21.99
C ASN A 192 -11.40 4.41 -22.31
N TYR A 193 -12.43 3.98 -21.59
CA TYR A 193 -13.82 4.32 -21.86
C TYR A 193 -14.44 5.10 -20.71
N CYS A 194 -15.23 6.11 -21.06
CA CYS A 194 -16.08 6.82 -20.11
C CYS A 194 -17.53 6.41 -20.35
N THR A 195 -18.18 5.93 -19.28
CA THR A 195 -19.63 5.67 -19.26
C THR A 195 -20.32 6.72 -18.43
N LEU A 196 -21.21 7.47 -19.05
CA LEU A 196 -22.10 8.42 -18.43
C LEU A 196 -23.38 7.71 -17.96
N TYR A 197 -23.78 7.97 -16.72
CA TYR A 197 -25.05 7.54 -16.16
C TYR A 197 -25.96 8.75 -15.97
N TYR A 198 -27.18 8.66 -16.50
CA TYR A 198 -28.18 9.71 -16.38
C TYR A 198 -29.59 9.12 -16.18
N LEU A 199 -30.50 9.92 -15.65
CA LEU A 199 -31.91 9.61 -15.50
C LEU A 199 -32.68 10.01 -16.76
N ASP A 200 -33.41 9.07 -17.34
CA ASP A 200 -34.41 9.34 -18.39
C ASP A 200 -35.72 8.71 -17.95
N ASN A 201 -36.76 9.54 -17.78
CA ASN A 201 -38.07 9.11 -17.25
C ASN A 201 -37.96 8.26 -15.96
N ASN A 202 -37.14 8.70 -15.00
CA ASN A 202 -36.90 8.01 -13.73
C ASN A 202 -36.24 6.62 -13.86
N THR A 203 -35.70 6.29 -15.04
CA THR A 203 -34.92 5.07 -15.28
C THR A 203 -33.47 5.41 -15.53
N VAL A 204 -32.55 4.66 -14.93
CA VAL A 204 -31.10 4.89 -15.10
C VAL A 204 -30.68 4.37 -16.47
N LYS A 205 -30.20 5.26 -17.34
CA LYS A 205 -29.61 4.95 -18.64
C LYS A 205 -28.10 5.17 -18.62
N LYS A 206 -27.39 4.42 -19.47
CA LYS A 206 -25.95 4.51 -19.66
C LYS A 206 -25.62 4.91 -21.10
N TYR A 207 -24.65 5.80 -21.26
CA TYR A 207 -24.08 6.18 -22.55
C TYR A 207 -22.56 6.05 -22.47
N GLY A 208 -21.96 5.23 -23.33
CA GLY A 208 -20.51 5.01 -23.35
C GLY A 208 -19.92 5.34 -24.71
N SER A 209 -18.71 5.88 -24.73
CA SER A 209 -17.88 5.86 -25.93
C SER A 209 -17.45 4.40 -26.20
N GLU A 210 -17.77 3.84 -27.37
CA GLU A 210 -17.14 2.59 -27.86
C GLU A 210 -15.81 2.86 -28.57
#